data_AF-A0A1Y5H3F9-F1
#
_entry.id   AF-A0A1Y5H3F9-F1
#
_cell.length_a   1.000
_cell.length_b   1.000
_cell.length_c   1.000
_cell.angle_alpha   90.00
_cell.angle_beta   90.00
_cell.angle_gamma   90.00
#
_symmetry.space_group_name_H-M   'P 1'
#
loop_
_entity.id
_entity.type
_entity.pdbx_description
1 polymer ?
#
loop_
_entity_poly.entity_id
_entity_poly.type
_entity_poly.pdbx_seq_one_letter_code
_entity_poly.pdbx_strand_id
1 'polypeptide(L)'
;MLPMGTIMAASMLLGVIFATRLPVVSLVQKLPQVIIKGVAVLVFSAGLWNVLWYASQHLGERWGNAALMSGLLMLITAAYISHSHKLPSMLLSVRPLVVLALFAFSLLYGVTIYRM
;
A
#
# COMPACT_ATOMS: atom_id res chain seq x y z
N MET A 1 3.22 -0.30 -23.01
CA MET A 1 3.98 -0.76 -21.83
C MET A 1 3.13 -0.40 -20.62
N LEU A 2 2.60 -1.36 -19.85
CA LEU A 2 1.93 -0.99 -18.61
C LEU A 2 3.02 -0.38 -17.71
N PRO A 3 3.00 0.93 -17.46
CA PRO A 3 4.04 1.55 -16.66
C PRO A 3 3.99 0.87 -15.31
N MET A 4 5.14 0.45 -14.77
CA MET A 4 5.27 -0.15 -13.44
C MET A 4 4.42 0.56 -12.36
N GLY A 5 4.19 1.87 -12.53
CA GLY A 5 3.32 2.68 -11.71
C GLY A 5 1.83 2.28 -11.68
N THR A 6 1.22 1.69 -12.73
CA THR A 6 -0.20 1.28 -12.68
C THR A 6 -0.41 0.09 -11.76
N ILE A 7 0.48 -0.90 -11.85
CA ILE A 7 0.46 -2.09 -10.97
C ILE A 7 0.70 -1.66 -9.52
N MET A 8 1.60 -0.70 -9.31
CA MET A 8 1.89 -0.19 -7.97
C MET A 8 0.74 0.67 -7.42
N ALA A 9 0.15 1.55 -8.23
CA ALA A 9 -1.02 2.33 -7.84
C ALA A 9 -2.21 1.44 -7.51
N ALA A 10 -2.47 0.39 -8.31
CA ALA A 10 -3.54 -0.57 -8.07
C ALA A 10 -3.31 -1.39 -6.79
N SER A 11 -2.10 -1.87 -6.55
CA SER A 11 -1.76 -2.59 -5.31
C SER A 11 -1.81 -1.70 -4.07
N MET A 12 -1.42 -0.43 -4.17
CA MET A 12 -1.65 0.56 -3.11
C MET A 12 -3.14 0.76 -2.84
N LEU A 13 -3.95 0.90 -3.88
CA LEU A 13 -5.40 1.07 -3.76
C LEU A 13 -6.05 -0.14 -3.09
N LEU A 14 -5.64 -1.36 -3.46
CA LEU A 14 -6.06 -2.59 -2.79
C LEU A 14 -5.65 -2.60 -1.31
N GLY A 15 -4.41 -2.19 -0.99
CA GLY A 15 -3.93 -2.03 0.38
C GLY A 15 -4.80 -1.06 1.18
N VAL A 16 -5.14 0.11 0.61
CA VAL A 16 -6.06 1.08 1.22
C VAL A 16 -7.41 0.44 1.46
N ILE A 17 -8.05 -0.14 0.44
CA ILE A 17 -9.41 -0.71 0.55
C ILE A 17 -9.47 -1.76 1.67
N PHE A 18 -8.49 -2.67 1.75
CA PHE A 18 -8.47 -3.74 2.76
C PHE A 18 -7.99 -3.27 4.14
N ALA A 19 -7.12 -2.25 4.22
CA ALA A 19 -6.67 -1.71 5.50
C ALA A 19 -7.64 -0.66 6.08
N THR A 20 -8.54 -0.09 5.28
CA THR A 20 -9.49 0.91 5.76
C THR A 20 -10.61 0.25 6.57
N ARG A 21 -10.82 0.70 7.81
CA ARG A 21 -11.96 0.28 8.65
C ARG A 21 -13.17 1.21 8.53
N LEU A 22 -13.35 1.85 7.37
CA LEU A 22 -14.51 2.70 7.14
C LEU A 22 -15.76 1.84 6.91
N PRO A 23 -16.92 2.26 7.42
CA PRO A 23 -18.18 1.53 7.24
C PRO A 23 -18.56 1.36 5.77
N VAL A 24 -18.14 2.30 4.90
CA VAL A 24 -18.35 2.27 3.44
C VAL A 24 -17.67 1.06 2.78
N VAL A 25 -16.60 0.52 3.37
CA VAL A 25 -15.81 -0.60 2.82
C VAL A 25 -15.97 -1.87 3.65
N SER A 26 -16.94 -1.90 4.56
CA SER A 26 -17.23 -3.03 5.46
C SER A 26 -17.55 -4.34 4.72
N LEU A 27 -17.98 -4.26 3.45
CA LEU A 27 -18.24 -5.41 2.59
C LEU A 27 -16.96 -6.22 2.32
N VAL A 28 -15.81 -5.54 2.22
CA VAL A 28 -14.50 -6.18 1.97
C VAL A 28 -14.00 -6.92 3.21
N GLN A 29 -14.43 -6.50 4.40
CA GLN A 29 -14.12 -7.18 5.66
C GLN A 29 -14.95 -8.46 5.87
N LYS A 30 -16.04 -8.63 5.09
CA LYS A 30 -16.83 -9.87 5.07
C LYS A 30 -16.27 -10.94 4.12
N LEU A 31 -15.22 -10.63 3.37
CA LEU A 31 -14.57 -11.60 2.49
C LEU A 31 -13.87 -12.70 3.31
N PRO A 32 -13.76 -13.92 2.77
CA PRO A 32 -13.06 -15.01 3.44
C PRO A 32 -11.61 -14.61 3.75
N GLN A 33 -11.13 -14.99 4.94
CA GLN A 33 -9.80 -14.63 5.43
C GLN A 33 -8.66 -15.05 4.47
N VAL A 34 -8.88 -16.07 3.66
CA VAL A 34 -7.93 -16.51 2.62
C VAL A 34 -7.69 -15.42 1.58
N ILE A 35 -8.75 -14.73 1.12
CA ILE A 35 -8.64 -13.63 0.15
C ILE A 35 -7.94 -12.44 0.80
N ILE A 36 -8.32 -12.09 2.03
CA ILE A 36 -7.70 -10.99 2.79
C ILE A 36 -6.20 -11.22 2.97
N LYS A 37 -5.81 -12.45 3.35
CA LYS A 37 -4.39 -12.85 3.44
C LYS A 37 -3.70 -12.82 2.09
N GLY A 38 -4.36 -13.30 1.03
CA GLY A 38 -3.81 -13.24 -0.34
C GLY A 38 -3.52 -11.82 -0.78
N VAL A 39 -4.44 -10.88 -0.53
CA VAL A 39 -4.23 -9.45 -0.81
C VAL A 39 -3.11 -8.88 0.06
N ALA A 40 -3.06 -9.22 1.35
CA ALA A 40 -1.98 -8.78 2.23
C ALA A 40 -0.61 -9.23 1.73
N VAL A 41 -0.49 -10.48 1.27
CA VAL A 41 0.74 -11.01 0.68
C VAL A 41 1.07 -10.28 -0.62
N LEU A 42 0.10 -10.06 -1.51
CA LEU A 42 0.33 -9.31 -2.74
C LEU A 42 0.82 -7.87 -2.47
N VAL A 43 0.17 -7.16 -1.54
CA VAL A 43 0.57 -5.80 -1.14
C VAL A 43 1.95 -5.80 -0.48
N PHE A 44 2.26 -6.82 0.32
CA PHE A 44 3.57 -6.98 0.94
C PHE A 44 4.66 -7.20 -0.12
N SER A 45 4.46 -8.15 -1.03
CA SER A 45 5.39 -8.46 -2.13
C SER A 45 5.60 -7.24 -3.03
N ALA A 46 4.54 -6.51 -3.35
CA ALA A 46 4.60 -5.29 -4.14
C ALA A 46 5.39 -4.18 -3.41
N GLY A 47 5.10 -3.95 -2.12
CA GLY A 47 5.86 -3.00 -1.30
C GLY A 47 7.33 -3.37 -1.18
N LEU A 48 7.62 -4.66 -0.98
CA LEU A 48 8.98 -5.19 -0.89
C LEU A 48 9.74 -5.02 -2.21
N TRP A 49 9.08 -5.28 -3.35
CA TRP A 49 9.63 -4.99 -4.66
C TRP A 49 9.90 -3.49 -4.85
N ASN A 50 8.98 -2.63 -4.39
CA ASN A 50 9.13 -1.18 -4.51
C ASN A 50 10.32 -0.64 -3.69
N VAL A 51 10.58 -1.20 -2.51
CA VAL A 51 11.72 -0.81 -1.66
C VAL A 51 13.03 -1.46 -2.12
N LEU A 52 13.07 -2.78 -2.26
CA LEU A 52 14.32 -3.51 -2.52
C LEU A 52 14.79 -3.37 -3.96
N TRP A 53 13.88 -3.37 -4.93
CA TRP A 53 14.24 -3.32 -6.33
C TRP A 53 14.21 -1.89 -6.86
N TYR A 54 13.06 -1.22 -6.76
CA TYR A 54 12.88 0.07 -7.42
C TYR A 54 13.61 1.22 -6.71
N ALA A 55 13.44 1.33 -5.39
CA ALA A 55 14.12 2.37 -4.63
C ALA A 55 15.65 2.15 -4.68
N SER A 56 16.14 0.92 -4.53
CA SER A 56 17.59 0.64 -4.61
C SER A 56 18.21 1.07 -5.94
N GLN A 57 17.47 1.05 -7.04
CA GLN A 57 17.97 1.45 -8.36
C GLN A 57 17.86 2.96 -8.63
N HIS A 58 16.93 3.66 -7.96
CA HIS A 58 16.65 5.08 -8.19
C HIS A 58 16.81 5.92 -6.91
N LEU A 59 17.68 5.47 -5.99
CA LEU A 59 17.99 6.17 -4.74
C LEU A 59 18.58 7.55 -5.06
N GLY A 60 17.89 8.61 -4.63
CA GLY A 60 18.26 10.01 -4.91
C GLY A 60 17.37 10.70 -5.96
N GLU A 61 16.59 9.94 -6.73
CA GLU A 61 15.57 10.50 -7.61
C GLU A 61 14.25 10.70 -6.86
N ARG A 62 13.47 11.71 -7.29
CA ARG A 62 12.14 12.00 -6.72
C ARG A 62 11.23 10.77 -6.74
N TRP A 63 11.32 9.96 -7.79
CA TRP A 63 10.54 8.74 -7.99
C TRP A 63 11.02 7.56 -7.13
N GLY A 64 12.33 7.37 -6.98
CA GLY A 64 12.87 6.36 -6.10
C GLY A 64 12.56 6.64 -4.63
N ASN A 65 12.62 7.91 -4.20
CA ASN A 65 12.27 8.28 -2.82
C ASN A 65 10.77 8.11 -2.54
N ALA A 66 9.92 8.44 -3.51
CA ALA A 66 8.48 8.18 -3.45
C ALA A 66 8.17 6.66 -3.41
N ALA A 67 8.89 5.84 -4.16
CA ALA A 67 8.78 4.39 -4.15
C ALA A 67 9.21 3.78 -2.80
N LEU A 68 10.26 4.31 -2.20
CA LEU A 68 10.75 3.89 -0.88
C LEU A 68 9.70 4.19 0.20
N MET A 69 9.20 5.43 0.25
CA MET A 69 8.16 5.83 1.19
C MET A 69 6.88 5.02 1.00
N SER A 70 6.34 4.98 -0.22
CA SER A 70 5.11 4.26 -0.51
C SER A 70 5.24 2.74 -0.30
N GLY A 71 6.41 2.16 -0.59
CA GLY A 71 6.71 0.76 -0.32
C GLY A 71 6.76 0.44 1.19
N LEU A 72 7.39 1.30 2.00
CA LEU A 72 7.33 1.20 3.47
C LEU A 72 5.89 1.29 3.99
N LEU A 73 5.14 2.27 3.50
CA LEU A 73 3.71 2.41 3.81
C LEU A 73 2.94 1.13 3.44
N MET A 74 3.23 0.49 2.29
CA MET A 74 2.58 -0.77 1.88
C MET A 74 2.92 -1.94 2.79
N LEU A 75 4.17 -2.05 3.25
CA LEU A 75 4.59 -3.09 4.19
C LEU A 75 3.85 -2.94 5.53
N ILE A 76 3.75 -1.71 6.05
CA ILE A 76 2.98 -1.40 7.26
C ILE A 76 1.50 -1.73 7.04
N THR A 77 0.96 -1.40 5.88
CA THR A 77 -0.43 -1.67 5.50
C THR A 77 -0.73 -3.17 5.42
N ALA A 78 0.18 -3.95 4.83
CA ALA A 78 0.09 -5.42 4.82
C ALA A 78 0.18 -6.01 6.24
N ALA A 79 1.00 -5.44 7.12
CA ALA A 79 1.06 -5.83 8.52
C ALA A 79 -0.27 -5.54 9.26
N TYR A 80 -0.92 -4.40 8.99
CA TYR A 80 -2.26 -4.13 9.51
C TYR A 80 -3.30 -5.15 9.02
N ILE A 81 -3.23 -5.56 7.75
CA ILE A 81 -4.19 -6.53 7.18
C ILE A 81 -3.96 -7.94 7.76
N SER A 82 -2.71 -8.42 7.82
CA SER A 82 -2.39 -9.78 8.27
C SER A 82 -2.38 -9.96 9.78
N HIS A 83 -1.92 -8.95 10.55
CA HIS A 83 -1.65 -9.11 11.99
C HIS A 83 -2.07 -7.87 12.81
N SER A 84 -3.30 -7.38 12.60
CA SER A 84 -3.87 -6.27 13.41
C SER A 84 -3.74 -6.48 14.93
N HIS A 85 -3.71 -7.72 15.44
CA HIS A 85 -3.67 -8.02 16.88
C HIS A 85 -2.25 -8.00 17.50
N LYS A 86 -1.18 -8.07 16.68
CA LYS A 86 0.21 -8.10 17.19
C LYS A 86 0.89 -6.73 17.16
N LEU A 87 0.18 -5.69 16.74
CA LEU A 87 0.75 -4.36 16.56
C LEU A 87 0.55 -3.50 17.81
N PRO A 88 1.54 -2.66 18.18
CA PRO A 88 1.40 -1.77 19.32
C PRO A 88 0.28 -0.76 19.08
N SER A 89 -0.41 -0.36 20.15
CA SER A 89 -1.59 0.52 20.11
C SER A 89 -1.33 1.86 19.42
N MET A 90 -0.12 2.40 19.54
CA MET A 90 0.32 3.59 18.79
C MET A 90 0.22 3.37 17.29
N LEU A 91 0.73 2.25 16.77
CA LEU A 91 0.71 1.94 15.34
C LEU A 91 -0.72 1.79 14.83
N LEU A 92 -1.57 1.11 15.60
CA LEU A 92 -3.00 0.99 15.30
C LEU A 92 -3.71 2.36 15.28
N SER A 93 -3.30 3.31 16.12
CA SER A 93 -3.88 4.66 16.16
C SER A 93 -3.46 5.52 14.96
N VAL A 94 -2.25 5.33 14.42
CA VAL A 94 -1.80 6.03 13.19
C VAL A 94 -2.25 5.34 11.91
N ARG A 95 -2.88 4.16 11.98
CA ARG A 95 -3.44 3.43 10.83
C ARG A 95 -4.20 4.33 9.83
N PRO A 96 -5.19 5.16 10.22
CA PRO A 96 -5.90 6.00 9.27
C PRO A 96 -4.96 6.99 8.55
N LEU A 97 -3.92 7.48 9.23
CA LEU A 97 -2.93 8.37 8.66
C LEU A 97 -2.01 7.64 7.66
N VAL A 98 -1.59 6.41 7.98
CA VAL A 98 -0.82 5.54 7.05
C VAL A 98 -1.65 5.24 5.80
N VAL A 99 -2.92 4.89 5.97
CA VAL A 99 -3.83 4.60 4.86
C VAL A 99 -4.07 5.85 4.01
N LEU A 100 -4.25 7.01 4.62
CA LEU A 100 -4.44 8.29 3.92
C LEU A 100 -3.17 8.69 3.13
N ALA A 101 -1.99 8.54 3.74
CA ALA A 101 -0.73 8.78 3.06
C ALA A 101 -0.53 7.83 1.88
N LEU A 102 -0.88 6.54 2.03
CA LEU A 102 -0.78 5.55 0.96
C LEU A 102 -1.80 5.81 -0.17
N PHE A 103 -2.98 6.32 0.17
CA PHE A 103 -3.96 6.81 -0.81
C PHE A 103 -3.44 8.05 -1.56
N ALA A 104 -2.82 9.00 -0.88
CA ALA A 104 -2.20 10.16 -1.50
C ALA A 104 -1.08 9.75 -2.48
N PHE A 105 -0.24 8.75 -2.11
CA PHE A 105 0.75 8.19 -3.02
C PHE A 105 0.11 7.48 -4.22
N SER A 106 -0.97 6.71 -4.02
CA SER A 106 -1.71 6.08 -5.11
C SER A 106 -2.24 7.11 -6.11
N LEU A 107 -2.80 8.23 -5.61
CA LEU A 107 -3.25 9.35 -6.45
C LEU A 107 -2.09 10.05 -7.15
N LEU A 108 -0.97 10.28 -6.46
CA LEU A 108 0.21 10.91 -7.05
C LEU A 108 0.75 10.05 -8.21
N TYR A 109 0.83 8.74 -8.03
CA TYR A 109 1.17 7.81 -9.11
C TYR A 109 0.14 7.84 -10.24
N GLY A 110 -1.16 7.80 -9.94
CA GLY A 110 -2.23 7.84 -10.93
C GLY A 110 -2.26 9.12 -11.77
N VAL A 111 -2.14 10.28 -11.13
CA VAL A 111 -2.11 11.60 -11.80
C VAL A 111 -0.88 11.71 -12.71
N THR A 112 0.26 11.17 -12.27
CA THR A 112 1.48 11.23 -13.06
C THR A 112 1.38 10.32 -14.29
N ILE A 113 0.77 9.15 -14.16
CA ILE A 113 0.50 8.26 -15.30
C ILE A 113 -0.48 8.92 -16.28
N TYR A 114 -1.50 9.64 -15.80
CA TYR A 114 -2.44 10.35 -16.66
C TYR A 114 -1.83 11.56 -17.38
N ARG A 115 -0.79 12.18 -16.79
CA ARG A 115 -0.08 13.32 -17.36
C ARG A 115 1.05 12.96 -18.33
N MET A 116 1.42 11.67 -18.43
CA MET A 116 2.42 11.15 -19.37
C MET A 116 1.75 10.61 -20.63
#